data_AF-W4M7C0-F1
#
_entry.id   AF-W4M7C0-F1
#
_cell.length_a   1.000
_cell.length_b   1.000
_cell.length_c   1.000
_cell.angle_alpha   90.00
_cell.angle_beta   90.00
_cell.angle_gamma   90.00
#
_symmetry.space_group_name_H-M   'P 1'
#
loop_
_entity.id
_entity.type
_entity.pdbx_description
1 polymer ?
#
loop_
_entity_poly.entity_id
_entity_poly.type
_entity_poly.pdbx_seq_one_letter_code
_entity_poly.pdbx_strand_id
1 'polypeptide(L)'
;MIPAFDTTGDLPPGIHHASLEELLSRFGQGEVRAHWGDILREVLALAQGTGQLEAVYVFGSFVTAKEAPADVDLFLVMARDFTGDEVAGRARLLFDRSRAAIVWGVCVYWITARTDREDFLAAWQLRREGGHRGIVEVEL
;
A
#
# COMPACT_ATOMS: atom_id res chain seq x y z
N MET A 1 -10.22 -10.99 7.64
CA MET A 1 -9.18 -11.97 8.06
C MET A 1 -8.24 -12.33 6.91
N ILE A 2 -7.00 -11.88 7.03
CA ILE A 2 -5.92 -12.13 6.07
C ILE A 2 -5.46 -13.60 6.21
N PRO A 3 -5.19 -14.36 5.11
CA PRO A 3 -4.80 -15.78 5.17
C PRO A 3 -3.36 -15.99 5.64
N ALA A 4 -3.01 -17.14 6.21
CA ALA A 4 -1.64 -17.45 6.63
C ALA A 4 -0.62 -17.35 5.48
N PHE A 5 0.66 -17.13 5.80
CA PHE A 5 1.71 -17.15 4.80
C PHE A 5 1.89 -18.53 4.19
N ASP A 6 2.34 -18.56 2.93
CA ASP A 6 2.81 -19.77 2.27
C ASP A 6 4.22 -20.18 2.75
N THR A 7 4.76 -21.24 2.16
CA THR A 7 6.08 -21.78 2.51
C THR A 7 7.25 -20.83 2.23
N THR A 8 7.03 -19.78 1.43
CA THR A 8 8.01 -18.76 1.10
C THR A 8 7.89 -17.50 1.96
N GLY A 9 6.89 -17.46 2.85
CA GLY A 9 6.64 -16.29 3.70
C GLY A 9 5.85 -15.19 2.99
N ASP A 10 5.24 -15.48 1.85
CA ASP A 10 4.36 -14.54 1.14
C ASP A 10 2.90 -14.85 1.44
N LEU A 11 2.01 -13.87 1.22
CA LEU A 11 0.58 -14.19 1.16
C LEU A 11 0.30 -15.08 -0.06
N PRO A 12 -0.64 -16.03 0.03
CA PRO A 12 -1.08 -16.78 -1.15
C PRO A 12 -1.57 -15.81 -2.24
N PRO A 13 -1.39 -16.15 -3.53
CA PRO A 13 -1.80 -15.29 -4.65
C PRO A 13 -3.25 -14.80 -4.52
N GLY A 14 -3.50 -13.55 -4.89
CA GLY A 14 -4.81 -12.90 -4.82
C GLY A 14 -4.79 -11.55 -4.08
N ILE A 15 -5.93 -10.87 -4.13
CA ILE A 15 -6.18 -9.64 -3.39
C ILE A 15 -6.92 -10.02 -2.11
N HIS A 16 -6.34 -9.69 -0.96
CA HIS A 16 -6.91 -9.97 0.35
C HIS A 16 -7.47 -8.68 0.94
N HIS A 17 -8.75 -8.67 1.27
CA HIS A 17 -9.38 -7.50 1.88
C HIS A 17 -9.17 -7.52 3.39
N ALA A 18 -8.86 -6.35 3.96
CA ALA A 18 -8.71 -6.17 5.40
C ALA A 18 -8.93 -4.71 5.81
N SER A 19 -9.40 -4.50 7.03
CA SER A 19 -9.36 -3.16 7.63
C SER A 19 -7.92 -2.74 7.93
N LEU A 20 -7.67 -1.45 8.13
CA LEU A 20 -6.35 -0.97 8.55
C LEU A 20 -5.95 -1.59 9.89
N GLU A 21 -6.88 -1.75 10.83
CA GLU A 21 -6.63 -2.39 12.13
C GLU A 21 -6.27 -3.87 11.98
N GLU A 22 -6.96 -4.63 11.12
CA GLU A 22 -6.60 -6.03 10.85
C GLU A 22 -5.19 -6.13 10.25
N LEU A 23 -4.87 -5.25 9.30
CA LEU A 23 -3.58 -5.19 8.63
C LEU A 23 -2.46 -4.84 9.62
N LEU A 24 -2.63 -3.82 10.46
CA LEU A 24 -1.65 -3.41 11.46
C LEU A 24 -1.52 -4.41 12.61
N SER A 25 -2.63 -5.00 13.05
CA SER A 25 -2.61 -6.08 14.05
C SER A 25 -1.74 -7.24 13.57
N ARG A 26 -1.81 -7.57 12.28
CA ARG A 26 -1.04 -8.66 11.69
C ARG A 26 0.39 -8.30 11.35
N PHE A 27 0.63 -7.18 10.68
CA PHE A 27 1.93 -6.86 10.07
C PHE A 27 2.71 -5.77 10.79
N GLY A 28 2.08 -5.03 11.71
CA GLY A 28 2.68 -3.93 12.46
C GLY A 28 3.26 -4.30 13.82
N GLN A 29 3.55 -5.59 14.06
CA GLN A 29 4.06 -6.07 15.35
C GLN A 29 5.60 -6.09 15.39
N GLY A 30 6.17 -5.63 16.51
CA GLY A 30 7.62 -5.45 16.69
C GLY A 30 8.09 -4.04 16.31
N GLU A 31 9.26 -3.63 16.79
CA GLU A 31 9.72 -2.23 16.71
C GLU A 31 9.77 -1.69 15.27
N VAL A 32 10.48 -2.39 14.38
CA VAL A 32 10.65 -1.97 12.97
C VAL A 32 9.31 -1.94 12.23
N ARG A 33 8.45 -2.93 12.47
CA ARG A 33 7.16 -3.06 11.79
C ARG A 33 6.13 -2.08 12.34
N ALA A 34 6.15 -1.78 13.63
CA ALA A 34 5.31 -0.76 14.24
C ALA A 34 5.62 0.62 13.66
N HIS A 35 6.91 0.95 13.45
CA HIS A 35 7.31 2.19 12.78
C HIS A 35 6.67 2.33 11.38
N TRP A 36 6.76 1.29 10.55
CA TRP A 36 6.12 1.28 9.24
C TRP A 36 4.58 1.27 9.31
N GLY A 37 4.01 0.63 10.32
CA GLY A 37 2.58 0.67 10.60
C GLY A 37 2.08 2.08 10.94
N ASP A 38 2.87 2.85 11.69
CA ASP A 38 2.57 4.24 12.02
C ASP A 38 2.64 5.14 10.79
N ILE A 39 3.66 4.95 9.95
CA ILE A 39 3.79 5.64 8.67
C ILE A 39 2.61 5.30 7.74
N LEU A 40 2.25 4.02 7.63
CA LEU A 40 1.11 3.57 6.83
C LEU A 40 -0.19 4.29 7.28
N ARG A 41 -0.42 4.39 8.59
CA ARG A 41 -1.58 5.11 9.13
C ARG A 41 -1.58 6.59 8.77
N GLU A 42 -0.44 7.27 8.89
CA GLU A 42 -0.32 8.70 8.50
C GLU A 42 -0.59 8.88 7.00
N VAL A 43 0.03 8.07 6.15
CA VAL A 43 -0.09 8.17 4.69
C VAL A 43 -1.52 7.88 4.24
N LEU A 44 -2.17 6.86 4.80
CA LEU A 44 -3.57 6.56 4.52
C LEU A 44 -4.50 7.71 4.93
N ALA A 45 -4.31 8.27 6.13
CA ALA A 45 -5.11 9.40 6.59
C ALA A 45 -4.96 10.62 5.68
N LEU A 46 -3.76 10.90 5.17
CA LEU A 46 -3.50 11.96 4.19
C LEU A 46 -4.16 11.69 2.84
N ALA A 47 -4.12 10.45 2.36
CA ALA A 47 -4.77 10.05 1.10
C ALA A 47 -6.30 10.12 1.22
N GLN A 48 -6.89 9.58 2.29
CA GLN A 48 -8.33 9.69 2.59
C GLN A 48 -8.76 11.15 2.76
N GLY A 49 -7.93 11.97 3.40
CA GLY A 49 -8.18 13.40 3.59
C GLY A 49 -8.31 14.22 2.30
N THR A 50 -7.91 13.67 1.15
CA THR A 50 -8.19 14.29 -0.16
C THR A 50 -9.66 14.23 -0.56
N GLY A 51 -10.45 13.35 0.07
CA GLY A 51 -11.84 13.07 -0.30
C GLY A 51 -12.00 12.37 -1.66
N GLN A 52 -10.90 11.94 -2.28
CA GLN A 52 -10.88 11.40 -3.64
C GLN A 52 -10.18 10.04 -3.73
N LEU A 53 -9.89 9.39 -2.61
CA LEU A 53 -9.33 8.04 -2.60
C LEU A 53 -10.46 7.01 -2.82
N GLU A 54 -10.35 6.19 -3.86
CA GLU A 54 -11.34 5.15 -4.20
C GLU A 54 -10.90 3.76 -3.75
N ALA A 55 -9.60 3.46 -3.79
CA ALA A 55 -9.05 2.20 -3.28
C ALA A 55 -7.58 2.36 -2.91
N VAL A 56 -7.09 1.49 -2.04
CA VAL A 56 -5.68 1.41 -1.67
C VAL A 56 -5.23 -0.03 -1.54
N TYR A 57 -4.06 -0.32 -2.09
CA TYR A 57 -3.43 -1.63 -2.03
C TYR A 57 -2.07 -1.50 -1.36
N VAL A 58 -1.80 -2.36 -0.38
CA VAL A 58 -0.50 -2.53 0.27
C VAL A 58 0.14 -3.81 -0.27
N PHE A 59 1.38 -3.69 -0.71
CA PHE A 59 2.12 -4.81 -1.29
C PHE A 59 3.58 -4.79 -0.83
N GLY A 60 4.40 -5.61 -1.47
CA GLY A 60 5.83 -5.65 -1.21
C GLY A 60 6.17 -6.18 0.17
N SER A 61 7.30 -5.74 0.73
CA SER A 61 7.93 -6.47 1.85
C SER A 61 7.15 -6.38 3.16
N PHE A 62 6.34 -5.33 3.36
CA PHE A 62 5.58 -5.10 4.59
C PHE A 62 4.55 -6.20 4.87
N VAL A 63 3.88 -6.72 3.84
CA VAL A 63 2.82 -7.74 3.96
C VAL A 63 3.35 -9.18 3.80
N THR A 64 4.66 -9.39 4.02
CA THR A 64 5.32 -10.71 4.01
C THR A 64 5.78 -11.12 5.41
N ALA A 65 6.37 -12.30 5.54
CA ALA A 65 6.99 -12.80 6.77
C ALA A 65 8.36 -12.15 7.07
N LYS A 66 8.88 -11.27 6.20
CA LYS A 66 10.20 -10.63 6.38
C LYS A 66 10.24 -9.84 7.70
N GLU A 67 11.12 -10.19 8.63
CA GLU A 67 11.13 -9.56 9.96
C GLU A 67 11.27 -8.02 9.91
N ALA A 68 12.20 -7.53 9.07
CA ALA A 68 12.44 -6.11 8.85
C ALA A 68 12.08 -5.70 7.40
N PRO A 69 10.85 -5.23 7.13
CA PRO A 69 10.54 -4.59 5.85
C PRO A 69 11.34 -3.30 5.68
N ALA A 70 11.68 -2.99 4.42
CA ALA A 70 12.53 -1.84 4.10
C ALA A 70 11.74 -0.53 3.98
N ASP A 71 10.46 -0.65 3.65
CA ASP A 71 9.51 0.41 3.34
C ASP A 71 8.08 -0.18 3.35
N VAL A 72 7.10 0.69 3.11
CA VAL A 72 5.72 0.31 2.77
C VAL A 72 5.46 0.68 1.32
N ASP A 73 5.07 -0.32 0.52
CA ASP A 73 4.67 -0.13 -0.87
C ASP A 73 3.15 0.05 -0.97
N LEU A 74 2.72 1.12 -1.62
CA LEU A 74 1.33 1.55 -1.72
C LEU A 74 0.94 1.79 -3.18
N PHE A 75 -0.24 1.32 -3.55
CA PHE A 75 -0.88 1.66 -4.82
C PHE A 75 -2.25 2.27 -4.54
N LEU A 76 -2.41 3.54 -4.90
CA LEU A 76 -3.63 4.31 -4.69
C LEU A 76 -4.44 4.41 -5.98
N VAL A 77 -5.74 4.19 -5.90
CA VAL A 77 -6.68 4.50 -6.97
C VAL A 77 -7.44 5.74 -6.54
N MET A 78 -7.24 6.83 -7.27
CA MET A 78 -7.87 8.12 -7.01
C MET A 78 -9.09 8.30 -7.92
N ALA A 79 -9.96 9.24 -7.55
CA ALA A 79 -11.14 9.58 -8.32
C ALA A 79 -10.81 9.92 -9.78
N ARG A 80 -11.76 9.67 -10.68
CA ARG A 80 -11.61 9.87 -12.13
C ARG A 80 -11.01 11.23 -12.51
N ASP A 81 -11.39 12.29 -11.82
CA ASP A 81 -10.98 13.66 -12.13
C ASP A 81 -9.90 14.20 -11.19
N PHE A 82 -9.30 13.33 -10.36
CA PHE A 82 -8.26 13.69 -9.42
C PHE A 82 -7.00 14.19 -10.13
N THR A 83 -6.48 15.33 -9.67
CA THR A 83 -5.20 15.90 -10.12
C THR A 83 -4.30 16.14 -8.93
N GLY A 84 -3.14 15.48 -8.89
CA GLY A 84 -2.20 15.58 -7.76
C GLY A 84 -1.69 17.01 -7.48
N ASP A 85 -1.67 17.88 -8.50
CA ASP A 85 -1.24 19.28 -8.36
C ASP A 85 -2.24 20.17 -7.62
N GLU A 86 -3.52 19.77 -7.55
CA GLU A 86 -4.57 20.50 -6.85
C GLU A 86 -4.64 20.15 -5.36
N VAL A 87 -3.94 19.08 -4.94
CA VAL A 87 -3.87 18.69 -3.53
C VAL A 87 -3.11 19.75 -2.74
N ALA A 88 -3.74 20.25 -1.67
CA ALA A 88 -3.16 21.24 -0.79
C ALA A 88 -2.33 20.60 0.34
N GLY A 89 -1.37 21.38 0.85
CA GLY A 89 -0.64 21.05 2.07
C GLY A 89 0.22 19.79 1.96
N ARG A 90 0.36 19.08 3.09
CA ARG A 90 1.27 17.92 3.23
C ARG A 90 0.85 16.74 2.35
N ALA A 91 -0.45 16.55 2.12
CA ALA A 91 -0.97 15.44 1.31
C ALA A 91 -0.46 15.48 -0.14
N ARG A 92 -0.14 16.66 -0.69
CA ARG A 92 0.44 16.79 -2.04
C ARG A 92 1.71 15.96 -2.22
N LEU A 93 2.51 15.83 -1.16
CA LEU A 93 3.79 15.15 -1.21
C LEU A 93 3.64 13.64 -1.44
N LEU A 94 2.46 13.06 -1.17
CA LEU A 94 2.17 11.65 -1.48
C LEU A 94 2.11 11.36 -2.98
N PHE A 95 1.70 12.34 -3.78
CA PHE A 95 1.47 12.17 -5.21
C PHE A 95 2.72 12.43 -6.07
N ASP A 96 3.86 12.71 -5.43
CA ASP A 96 5.21 12.73 -6.00
C ASP A 96 6.03 11.63 -5.33
N ARG A 97 6.36 10.57 -6.07
CA ARG A 97 7.05 9.39 -5.54
C ARG A 97 8.36 9.73 -4.83
N SER A 98 9.13 10.67 -5.37
CA SER A 98 10.42 11.06 -4.79
C SER A 98 10.22 11.81 -3.48
N ARG A 99 9.22 12.69 -3.41
CA ARG A 99 8.88 13.40 -2.18
C ARG A 99 8.30 12.46 -1.13
N ALA A 100 7.45 11.52 -1.53
CA ALA A 100 6.89 10.53 -0.62
C ALA A 100 7.99 9.67 0.03
N ALA A 101 8.96 9.21 -0.77
CA ALA A 101 10.13 8.47 -0.29
C ALA A 101 11.00 9.31 0.66
N ILE A 102 11.21 10.60 0.39
CA ILE A 102 12.02 11.47 1.27
C ILE A 102 11.32 11.75 2.61
N VAL A 103 10.01 12.00 2.58
CA VAL A 103 9.27 12.45 3.77
C VAL A 103 8.87 11.28 4.68
N TRP A 104 8.49 10.15 4.09
CA TRP A 104 7.94 9.01 4.83
C TRP A 104 8.70 7.70 4.60
N GLY A 105 9.67 7.64 3.68
CA GLY A 105 10.35 6.38 3.37
C GLY A 105 9.47 5.34 2.67
N VAL A 106 8.36 5.77 2.04
CA VAL A 106 7.42 4.87 1.35
C VAL A 106 7.56 4.91 -0.16
N CYS A 107 7.12 3.84 -0.82
CA CYS A 107 6.97 3.77 -2.26
C CYS A 107 5.49 3.89 -2.64
N VAL A 108 5.04 5.09 -3.02
CA VAL A 108 3.65 5.33 -3.46
C VAL A 108 3.57 5.38 -4.97
N TYR A 109 2.69 4.54 -5.52
CA TYR A 109 2.20 4.58 -6.90
C TYR A 109 0.73 4.97 -6.87
N TRP A 110 0.27 5.70 -7.88
CA TRP A 110 -1.13 6.04 -7.98
C TRP A 110 -1.59 6.19 -9.42
N ILE A 111 -2.87 5.92 -9.63
CA ILE A 111 -3.59 6.18 -10.88
C ILE A 111 -4.92 6.84 -10.56
N THR A 112 -5.62 7.33 -11.58
CA THR A 112 -7.04 7.69 -11.45
C THR A 112 -7.92 6.55 -11.95
N ALA A 113 -9.19 6.54 -11.56
CA ALA A 113 -10.22 5.63 -12.06
C ALA A 113 -10.53 5.78 -13.57
N ARG A 114 -9.76 6.60 -14.30
CA ARG A 114 -9.72 6.59 -15.78
C ARG A 114 -8.89 5.44 -16.32
N THR A 115 -7.91 5.00 -15.54
CA THR A 115 -6.96 3.97 -15.92
C THR A 115 -7.44 2.64 -15.36
N ASP A 116 -7.42 1.60 -16.20
CA ASP A 116 -7.66 0.24 -15.73
C ASP A 116 -6.51 -0.19 -14.79
N ARG A 117 -6.89 -0.73 -13.64
CA ARG A 117 -5.96 -1.12 -12.58
C ARG A 117 -5.52 -2.58 -12.68
N GLU A 118 -6.19 -3.41 -13.48
CA GLU A 118 -5.96 -4.86 -13.51
C GLU A 118 -4.50 -5.23 -13.80
N ASP A 119 -3.90 -4.62 -14.83
CA ASP A 119 -2.50 -4.87 -15.19
C ASP A 119 -1.52 -4.47 -14.07
N PHE A 120 -1.80 -3.37 -13.36
CA PHE A 120 -0.99 -2.93 -12.23
C PHE A 120 -1.11 -3.91 -11.05
N LEU A 121 -2.34 -4.32 -10.71
CA LEU A 121 -2.59 -5.28 -9.64
C LEU A 121 -1.98 -6.65 -9.95
N ALA A 122 -2.00 -7.07 -11.21
CA ALA A 122 -1.31 -8.28 -11.66
C ALA A 122 0.22 -8.13 -11.50
N ALA A 123 0.78 -6.98 -11.91
CA ALA A 123 2.20 -6.69 -11.78
C ALA A 123 2.69 -6.66 -10.33
N TRP A 124 1.92 -6.08 -9.40
CA TRP A 124 2.30 -6.00 -7.98
C TRP A 124 2.28 -7.37 -7.27
N GLN A 125 1.52 -8.31 -7.80
CA GLN A 125 1.51 -9.70 -7.36
C GLN A 125 2.67 -10.52 -7.91
N LEU A 126 3.46 -10.03 -8.88
CA LEU A 126 4.61 -10.78 -9.41
C LEU A 126 5.80 -10.75 -8.44
N ARG A 127 6.46 -11.91 -8.30
CA ARG A 127 7.72 -12.04 -7.55
C ARG A 127 8.91 -11.87 -8.48
N ARG A 128 10.03 -11.38 -7.95
CA ARG A 128 11.30 -11.27 -8.71
C ARG A 128 11.82 -12.63 -9.18
N GLU A 129 11.59 -13.67 -8.40
CA GLU A 129 12.05 -15.05 -8.66
C GLU A 129 11.04 -15.86 -9.50
N GLY A 130 9.94 -15.24 -9.93
CA GLY A 130 8.84 -15.89 -10.63
C GLY A 130 7.70 -16.33 -9.69
N GLY A 131 6.52 -16.52 -10.27
CA GLY A 131 5.28 -16.82 -9.53
C GLY A 131 4.59 -15.58 -8.96
N HIS A 132 3.52 -15.83 -8.20
CA HIS A 132 2.64 -14.79 -7.66
C HIS A 132 2.64 -14.78 -6.13
N ARG A 133 2.38 -13.62 -5.55
CA ARG A 133 2.15 -13.39 -4.12
C ARG A 133 0.88 -12.58 -3.94
N GLY A 134 0.26 -12.70 -2.77
CA GLY A 134 -0.90 -11.88 -2.43
C GLY A 134 -0.54 -10.45 -2.11
N ILE A 135 -1.49 -9.55 -2.34
CA ILE A 135 -1.48 -8.15 -1.90
C ILE A 135 -2.70 -7.90 -1.03
N VAL A 136 -2.72 -6.78 -0.30
CA VAL A 136 -3.81 -6.44 0.60
C VAL A 136 -4.53 -5.19 0.10
N GLU A 137 -5.83 -5.27 -0.12
CA GLU A 137 -6.69 -4.09 -0.33
C GLU A 137 -7.21 -3.62 1.03
N VAL A 138 -6.99 -2.36 1.37
CA VAL A 138 -7.45 -1.81 2.66
C VAL A 138 -8.85 -1.23 2.49
N GLU A 139 -9.74 -1.60 3.40
CA GLU A 139 -11.09 -1.04 3.48
C GLU A 139 -11.02 0.45 3.89
N LEU A 140 -11.75 1.31 3.16
CA LEU A 140 -11.72 2.78 3.31
C LEU A 140 -12.85 3.34 4.17
#